data_AF-A0A1F8QQY0-F1
#
_entry.id   AF-A0A1F8QQY0-F1
#
_cell.length_a   1.000
_cell.length_b   1.000
_cell.length_c   1.000
_cell.angle_alpha   90.00
_cell.angle_beta   90.00
_cell.angle_gamma   90.00
#
_symmetry.space_group_name_H-M   'P 1'
#
loop_
_entity.id
_entity.type
_entity.pdbx_description
1 polymer ?
#
loop_
_entity_poly.entity_id
_entity_poly.type
_entity_poly.pdbx_seq_one_letter_code
_entity_poly.pdbx_strand_id
1 'polypeptide(L)'
;MVWGAAEALTSPELETRYAGLQQLVGQDAVRQHPLVAYLLISRLVEPDIALRSQIVDALAEVVVPNGRGEPALAASYSTLATHLMGMRTRQIYALLQVVAYEKSNEPKVIGLLDHCSFAGGHLSCILATRTVPLNLRKLAAYFIGQLGYLDAMPVLERFEARLEARQNGRNELGGMDEDDADLLSMIRSSLGLLRDP
;
A
#
# COMPACT_ATOMS: atom_id res chain seq x y z
N MET A 1 -2.74 -16.03 25.59
CA MET A 1 -4.04 -15.33 25.72
C MET A 1 -4.08 -14.26 24.65
N VAL A 2 -5.09 -14.26 23.76
CA VAL A 2 -5.18 -13.32 22.60
C VAL A 2 -5.03 -11.86 23.03
N TRP A 3 -5.63 -11.45 24.15
CA TRP A 3 -5.63 -10.05 24.60
C TRP A 3 -4.27 -9.55 25.07
N GLY A 4 -3.48 -10.37 25.78
CA GLY A 4 -2.12 -9.99 26.16
C GLY A 4 -1.21 -9.80 24.94
N ALA A 5 -1.41 -10.62 23.89
CA ALA A 5 -0.69 -10.47 22.63
C ALA A 5 -1.12 -9.21 21.86
N ALA A 6 -2.40 -8.86 21.90
CA ALA A 6 -2.92 -7.63 21.33
C ALA A 6 -2.39 -6.38 22.06
N GLU A 7 -2.35 -6.40 23.39
CA GLU A 7 -1.75 -5.33 24.20
C GLU A 7 -0.27 -5.12 23.87
N ALA A 8 0.48 -6.21 23.68
CA ALA A 8 1.90 -6.17 23.33
C ALA A 8 2.18 -5.37 22.03
N LEU A 9 1.24 -5.28 21.09
CA LEU A 9 1.36 -4.45 19.88
C LEU A 9 1.43 -2.93 20.16
N THR A 10 1.10 -2.51 21.38
CA THR A 10 1.16 -1.10 21.80
C THR A 10 2.42 -0.76 22.59
N SER A 11 3.25 -1.77 22.90
CA SER A 11 4.48 -1.56 23.65
C SER A 11 5.45 -0.63 22.90
N PRO A 12 6.22 0.22 23.62
CA PRO A 12 7.28 1.01 23.03
C PRO A 12 8.44 0.13 22.50
N GLU A 13 8.65 -1.06 23.08
CA GLU A 13 9.71 -1.97 22.66
C GLU A 13 9.33 -2.75 21.40
N LEU A 14 10.20 -2.70 20.38
CA LEU A 14 9.99 -3.39 19.10
C LEU A 14 9.84 -4.90 19.28
N GLU A 15 10.71 -5.52 20.09
CA GLU A 15 10.70 -6.97 20.35
C GLU A 15 9.38 -7.44 20.97
N THR A 16 8.82 -6.65 21.89
CA THR A 16 7.51 -6.93 22.51
C THR A 16 6.40 -6.89 21.46
N ARG A 17 6.40 -5.89 20.57
CA ARG A 17 5.42 -5.82 19.47
C ARG A 17 5.56 -6.99 18.50
N TYR A 18 6.78 -7.39 18.15
CA TYR A 18 7.04 -8.58 17.34
C TYR A 18 6.49 -9.85 17.97
N ALA A 19 6.83 -10.10 19.24
CA ALA A 19 6.34 -11.26 19.97
C ALA A 19 4.81 -11.29 20.04
N GLY A 20 4.19 -10.13 20.28
CA GLY A 20 2.73 -9.95 20.25
C GLY A 20 2.12 -10.34 18.90
N LEU A 21 2.67 -9.82 17.79
CA LEU A 21 2.18 -10.16 16.45
C LEU A 21 2.32 -11.65 16.14
N GLN A 22 3.49 -12.24 16.41
CA GLN A 22 3.74 -13.65 16.18
C GLN A 22 2.79 -14.54 16.98
N GLN A 23 2.51 -14.17 18.22
CA GLN A 23 1.56 -14.87 19.07
C GLN A 23 0.11 -14.78 18.53
N LEU A 24 -0.29 -13.63 17.97
CA LEU A 24 -1.61 -13.46 17.34
C LEU A 24 -1.73 -14.29 16.05
N VAL A 25 -0.73 -14.23 15.18
CA VAL A 25 -0.69 -15.00 13.92
C VAL A 25 -0.67 -16.50 14.20
N GLY A 26 0.12 -16.96 15.17
CA GLY A 26 0.19 -18.36 15.57
C GLY A 26 -1.11 -18.92 16.16
N GLN A 27 -1.99 -18.04 16.67
CA GLN A 27 -3.34 -18.40 17.14
C GLN A 27 -4.43 -18.21 16.07
N ASP A 28 -4.06 -17.86 14.84
CA ASP A 28 -4.99 -17.47 13.77
C ASP A 28 -5.92 -16.31 14.17
N ALA A 29 -5.52 -15.52 15.18
CA ALA A 29 -6.41 -14.58 15.86
C ALA A 29 -6.92 -13.47 14.93
N VAL A 30 -6.13 -13.09 13.92
CA VAL A 30 -6.50 -12.07 12.93
C VAL A 30 -7.70 -12.52 12.09
N ARG A 31 -7.76 -13.81 11.74
CA ARG A 31 -8.85 -14.40 10.94
C ARG A 31 -10.07 -14.72 11.81
N GLN A 32 -9.88 -15.00 13.09
CA GLN A 32 -10.96 -15.42 14.01
C GLN A 32 -11.58 -14.29 14.84
N HIS A 33 -10.86 -13.18 15.06
CA HIS A 33 -11.29 -12.10 15.94
C HIS A 33 -11.32 -10.74 15.21
N PRO A 34 -12.51 -10.17 14.96
CA PRO A 34 -12.65 -8.90 14.24
C PRO A 34 -11.90 -7.73 14.90
N LEU A 35 -11.84 -7.71 16.23
CA LEU A 35 -11.09 -6.69 16.99
C LEU A 35 -9.57 -6.79 16.77
N VAL A 36 -9.04 -7.99 16.56
CA VAL A 36 -7.62 -8.18 16.24
C VAL A 36 -7.34 -7.69 14.82
N ALA A 37 -8.22 -8.01 13.86
CA ALA A 37 -8.12 -7.47 12.50
C ALA A 37 -8.14 -5.92 12.50
N TYR A 38 -9.10 -5.33 13.22
CA TYR A 38 -9.18 -3.87 13.40
C TYR A 38 -7.91 -3.29 14.03
N LEU A 39 -7.40 -3.91 15.09
CA LEU A 39 -6.17 -3.48 15.75
C LEU A 39 -5.01 -3.46 14.75
N LEU A 40 -4.81 -4.51 13.96
CA LEU A 40 -3.74 -4.57 12.97
C LEU A 40 -3.86 -3.49 11.88
N ILE A 41 -5.07 -3.15 11.43
CA ILE A 41 -5.29 -2.02 10.50
C ILE A 41 -4.79 -0.71 11.11
N SER A 42 -5.11 -0.46 12.39
CA SER A 42 -4.64 0.74 13.09
C SER A 42 -3.11 0.78 13.22
N ARG A 43 -2.45 -0.38 13.11
CA ARG A 43 -0.99 -0.56 13.14
C ARG A 43 -0.33 -0.60 11.77
N LEU A 44 -1.04 -0.37 10.66
CA LEU A 44 -0.44 -0.26 9.31
C LEU A 44 0.64 0.83 9.20
N VAL A 45 0.65 1.78 10.13
CA VAL A 45 1.66 2.85 10.21
C VAL A 45 2.77 2.55 11.23
N GLU A 46 2.95 1.27 11.59
CA GLU A 46 4.05 0.77 12.43
C GLU A 46 5.40 1.33 11.94
N PRO A 47 6.19 2.01 12.79
CA PRO A 47 7.46 2.62 12.37
C PRO A 47 8.47 1.61 11.83
N ASP A 48 8.55 0.42 12.42
CA ASP A 48 9.45 -0.61 11.92
C ASP A 48 8.91 -1.25 10.64
N ILE A 49 9.72 -1.22 9.57
CA ILE A 49 9.26 -1.64 8.25
C ILE A 49 9.07 -3.15 8.14
N ALA A 50 9.89 -3.94 8.85
CA ALA A 50 9.80 -5.39 8.80
C ALA A 50 8.59 -5.87 9.60
N LEU A 51 8.30 -5.28 10.76
CA LEU A 51 7.08 -5.55 11.52
C LEU A 51 5.84 -5.11 10.75
N ARG A 52 5.87 -3.93 10.10
CA ARG A 52 4.79 -3.48 9.24
C ARG A 52 4.53 -4.45 8.08
N SER A 53 5.58 -4.99 7.48
CA SER A 53 5.45 -6.00 6.42
C SER A 53 4.71 -7.25 6.91
N GLN A 54 5.00 -7.72 8.13
CA GLN A 54 4.29 -8.83 8.76
C GLN A 54 2.83 -8.49 9.10
N ILE A 55 2.54 -7.24 9.49
CA ILE A 55 1.16 -6.78 9.69
C ILE A 55 0.39 -6.81 8.37
N VAL A 56 0.98 -6.33 7.28
CA VAL A 56 0.38 -6.38 5.94
C VAL A 56 0.12 -7.83 5.51
N ASP A 57 1.06 -8.73 5.78
CA ASP A 57 0.91 -10.16 5.50
C ASP A 57 -0.29 -10.77 6.25
N ALA A 58 -0.35 -10.54 7.57
CA ALA A 58 -1.43 -11.05 8.41
C ALA A 58 -2.82 -10.49 8.01
N LEU A 59 -2.89 -9.24 7.55
CA LEU A 59 -4.13 -8.64 7.03
C LEU A 59 -4.49 -9.19 5.66
N ALA A 60 -3.51 -9.39 4.77
CA ALA A 60 -3.75 -9.93 3.44
C ALA A 60 -4.29 -11.37 3.49
N GLU A 61 -3.84 -12.20 4.45
CA GLU A 61 -4.38 -13.55 4.66
C GLU A 61 -5.88 -13.58 5.01
N VAL A 62 -6.44 -12.48 5.54
CA VAL A 62 -7.88 -12.37 5.82
C VAL A 62 -8.66 -12.13 4.53
N VAL A 63 -8.10 -11.33 3.61
CA VAL A 63 -8.76 -10.92 2.35
C VAL A 63 -8.58 -11.98 1.26
N VAL A 64 -7.36 -12.50 1.13
CA VAL A 64 -6.96 -13.50 0.14
C VAL A 64 -6.34 -14.68 0.91
N PRO A 65 -7.13 -15.72 1.24
CA PRO A 65 -6.64 -16.86 1.99
C PRO A 65 -5.60 -17.65 1.18
N ASN A 66 -4.31 -17.45 1.48
CA ASN A 66 -3.20 -18.13 0.81
C ASN A 66 -3.07 -19.60 1.27
N GLY A 67 -3.98 -20.46 0.84
CA GLY A 67 -3.84 -21.92 0.99
C GLY A 67 -4.09 -22.49 2.39
N ARG A 68 -4.56 -21.68 3.36
CA ARG A 68 -4.95 -22.16 4.71
C ARG A 68 -6.31 -22.90 4.77
N GLY A 69 -6.88 -23.26 3.61
CA GLY A 69 -8.05 -24.13 3.47
C GLY A 69 -9.39 -23.51 3.84
N GLU A 70 -9.47 -22.79 4.95
CA GLU A 70 -10.69 -22.13 5.40
C GLU A 70 -10.69 -20.63 5.10
N PRO A 71 -11.83 -20.02 4.78
CA PRO A 71 -11.96 -18.56 4.75
C PRO A 71 -11.80 -17.98 6.16
N ALA A 72 -11.44 -16.71 6.26
CA ALA A 72 -11.52 -16.01 7.55
C ALA A 72 -12.99 -15.97 8.05
N LEU A 73 -13.17 -15.78 9.35
CA LEU A 73 -14.51 -15.57 9.90
C LEU A 73 -15.15 -14.37 9.19
N ALA A 74 -16.40 -14.51 8.75
CA ALA A 74 -17.10 -13.48 7.98
C ALA A 74 -17.11 -12.11 8.68
N ALA A 75 -17.22 -12.10 10.02
CA ALA A 75 -17.14 -10.89 10.82
C ALA A 75 -15.75 -10.22 10.73
N SER A 76 -14.66 -10.99 10.77
CA SER A 76 -13.30 -10.47 10.67
C SER A 76 -13.04 -9.87 9.28
N TYR A 77 -13.48 -10.57 8.23
CA TYR A 77 -13.42 -10.06 6.86
C TYR A 77 -14.22 -8.77 6.71
N SER A 78 -15.48 -8.76 7.17
CA SER A 78 -16.36 -7.58 7.06
C SER A 78 -15.81 -6.37 7.82
N THR A 79 -15.28 -6.58 9.03
CA THR A 79 -14.59 -5.53 9.78
C THR A 79 -13.37 -5.00 9.03
N LEU A 80 -12.52 -5.90 8.51
CA LEU A 80 -11.36 -5.51 7.73
C LEU A 80 -11.74 -4.69 6.50
N ALA A 81 -12.64 -5.19 5.66
CA ALA A 81 -13.12 -4.50 4.47
C ALA A 81 -13.69 -3.11 4.80
N THR A 82 -14.49 -3.00 5.87
CA THR A 82 -15.07 -1.73 6.32
C THR A 82 -13.99 -0.68 6.62
N HIS A 83 -12.91 -1.08 7.29
CA HIS A 83 -11.84 -0.16 7.66
C HIS A 83 -10.84 0.09 6.52
N LEU A 84 -10.65 -0.87 5.61
CA LEU A 84 -9.84 -0.68 4.41
C LEU A 84 -10.45 0.39 3.48
N MET A 85 -11.77 0.41 3.35
CA MET A 85 -12.48 1.47 2.61
C MET A 85 -12.15 2.88 3.11
N GLY A 86 -11.85 3.02 4.41
CA GLY A 86 -11.55 4.29 5.07
C GLY A 86 -10.05 4.63 5.17
N MET A 87 -9.16 3.89 4.51
CA MET A 87 -7.73 4.18 4.53
C MET A 87 -7.44 5.59 4.01
N ARG A 88 -6.54 6.31 4.71
CA ARG A 88 -6.10 7.65 4.32
C ARG A 88 -4.71 7.60 3.71
N THR A 89 -4.22 8.75 3.22
CA THR A 89 -2.89 8.89 2.60
C THR A 89 -1.77 8.26 3.42
N ARG A 90 -1.81 8.36 4.76
CA ARG A 90 -0.75 7.82 5.63
C ARG A 90 -0.67 6.29 5.56
N GLN A 91 -1.82 5.60 5.57
CA GLN A 91 -1.87 4.14 5.45
C GLN A 91 -1.45 3.70 4.06
N ILE A 92 -1.96 4.37 3.01
CA ILE A 92 -1.59 4.05 1.62
C ILE A 92 -0.09 4.25 1.40
N TYR A 93 0.48 5.36 1.89
CA TYR A 93 1.92 5.58 1.89
C TYR A 93 2.69 4.46 2.59
N ALA A 94 2.20 4.00 3.74
CA ALA A 94 2.82 2.91 4.49
C ALA A 94 2.79 1.58 3.72
N LEU A 95 1.73 1.29 2.95
CA LEU A 95 1.64 0.13 2.05
C LEU A 95 2.66 0.22 0.90
N LEU A 96 2.82 1.40 0.29
CA LEU A 96 3.86 1.60 -0.74
C LEU A 96 5.26 1.35 -0.19
N GLN A 97 5.52 1.77 1.05
CA GLN A 97 6.80 1.50 1.72
C GLN A 97 7.05 -0.01 1.91
N VAL A 98 6.01 -0.81 2.18
CA VAL A 98 6.14 -2.27 2.30
C VAL A 98 6.56 -2.89 0.97
N VAL A 99 5.98 -2.44 -0.15
CA VAL A 99 6.37 -2.92 -1.50
C VAL A 99 7.78 -2.44 -1.88
N ALA A 100 8.14 -1.21 -1.47
CA ALA A 100 9.48 -0.68 -1.69
C ALA A 100 10.55 -1.40 -0.85
N TYR A 101 10.19 -1.88 0.34
CA TYR A 101 11.05 -2.68 1.20
C TYR A 101 11.23 -4.10 0.65
N GLU A 102 10.13 -4.74 0.24
CA GLU A 102 10.17 -6.09 -0.30
C GLU A 102 9.07 -6.26 -1.37
N LYS A 103 9.52 -6.41 -2.62
CA LYS A 103 8.63 -6.45 -3.80
C LYS A 103 7.67 -7.64 -3.79
N SER A 104 8.01 -8.73 -3.09
CA SER A 104 7.14 -9.91 -2.94
C SER A 104 5.80 -9.60 -2.25
N ASN A 105 5.70 -8.47 -1.54
CA ASN A 105 4.45 -8.03 -0.90
C ASN A 105 3.48 -7.32 -1.83
N GLU A 106 3.84 -7.10 -3.10
CA GLU A 106 2.96 -6.45 -4.08
C GLU A 106 1.56 -7.08 -4.16
N PRO A 107 1.40 -8.42 -4.35
CA PRO A 107 0.05 -9.01 -4.44
C PRO A 107 -0.78 -8.80 -3.18
N LYS A 108 -0.13 -8.78 -2.01
CA LYS A 108 -0.78 -8.54 -0.71
C LYS A 108 -1.30 -7.11 -0.65
N VAL A 109 -0.49 -6.14 -1.07
CA VAL A 109 -0.88 -4.73 -1.12
C VAL A 109 -1.97 -4.47 -2.16
N ILE A 110 -1.93 -5.14 -3.32
CA ILE A 110 -3.04 -5.12 -4.30
C ILE A 110 -4.34 -5.55 -3.64
N GLY A 111 -4.36 -6.71 -2.96
CA GLY A 111 -5.56 -7.21 -2.29
C GLY A 111 -6.12 -6.26 -1.24
N LEU A 112 -5.25 -5.56 -0.49
CA LEU A 112 -5.69 -4.55 0.48
C LEU A 112 -6.20 -3.25 -0.17
N LEU A 113 -5.54 -2.79 -1.23
CA LEU A 113 -5.93 -1.56 -1.95
C LEU A 113 -7.21 -1.74 -2.75
N ASP A 114 -7.48 -2.94 -3.27
CA ASP A 114 -8.72 -3.29 -3.97
C ASP A 114 -9.99 -3.01 -3.12
N HIS A 115 -9.83 -3.02 -1.79
CA HIS A 115 -10.90 -2.70 -0.84
C HIS A 115 -11.01 -1.20 -0.51
N CYS A 116 -10.18 -0.33 -1.13
CA CYS A 116 -10.17 1.11 -0.91
C CYS A 116 -10.47 1.85 -2.22
N SER A 117 -11.76 2.08 -2.47
CA SER A 117 -12.24 2.75 -3.69
C SER A 117 -11.71 4.18 -3.87
N PHE A 118 -11.29 4.85 -2.79
CA PHE A 118 -10.74 6.21 -2.81
C PHE A 118 -9.20 6.26 -2.82
N ALA A 119 -8.53 5.11 -2.95
CA ALA A 119 -7.07 5.07 -2.94
C ALA A 119 -6.44 5.84 -4.12
N GLY A 120 -7.11 5.91 -5.28
CA GLY A 120 -6.68 6.69 -6.44
C GLY A 120 -6.35 8.15 -6.13
N GLY A 121 -7.24 8.85 -5.41
CA GLY A 121 -7.01 10.22 -4.95
C GLY A 121 -5.80 10.35 -3.99
N HIS A 122 -5.61 9.40 -3.08
CA HIS A 122 -4.47 9.40 -2.17
C HIS A 122 -3.14 9.08 -2.86
N LEU A 123 -3.13 8.11 -3.78
CA LEU A 123 -1.99 7.78 -4.62
C LEU A 123 -1.61 8.97 -5.52
N SER A 124 -2.59 9.69 -6.05
CA SER A 124 -2.39 10.93 -6.81
C SER A 124 -1.68 12.00 -5.97
N CYS A 125 -2.10 12.19 -4.72
CA CYS A 125 -1.43 13.10 -3.79
C CYS A 125 0.03 12.69 -3.52
N ILE A 126 0.29 11.38 -3.32
CA ILE A 126 1.64 10.85 -3.11
C ILE A 126 2.52 11.09 -4.35
N LEU A 127 2.03 10.72 -5.53
CA LEU A 127 2.70 10.97 -6.82
C LEU A 127 3.04 12.46 -7.00
N ALA A 128 2.14 13.34 -6.55
CA ALA A 128 2.29 14.77 -6.73
C ALA A 128 3.24 15.46 -5.76
N THR A 129 3.51 14.83 -4.62
CA THR A 129 4.28 15.43 -3.53
C THR A 129 5.78 15.29 -3.79
N ARG A 130 6.48 16.41 -3.99
CA ARG A 130 7.92 16.42 -4.31
C ARG A 130 8.83 15.90 -3.20
N THR A 131 8.41 16.01 -1.95
CA THR A 131 9.18 15.52 -0.80
C THR A 131 9.07 14.00 -0.63
N VAL A 132 8.15 13.35 -1.35
CA VAL A 132 8.06 11.89 -1.37
C VAL A 132 9.20 11.32 -2.24
N PRO A 133 9.94 10.30 -1.74
CA PRO A 133 10.95 9.60 -2.52
C PRO A 133 10.44 9.12 -3.89
N LEU A 134 11.29 9.22 -4.91
CA LEU A 134 10.93 8.91 -6.29
C LEU A 134 10.37 7.50 -6.46
N ASN A 135 10.98 6.51 -5.82
CA ASN A 135 10.53 5.12 -5.87
C ASN A 135 9.07 4.96 -5.37
N LEU A 136 8.66 5.67 -4.33
CA LEU A 136 7.28 5.65 -3.85
C LEU A 136 6.33 6.39 -4.80
N ARG A 137 6.78 7.45 -5.46
CA ARG A 137 6.00 8.13 -6.51
C ARG A 137 5.80 7.24 -7.73
N LYS A 138 6.83 6.49 -8.14
CA LYS A 138 6.73 5.45 -9.19
C LYS A 138 5.74 4.36 -8.78
N LEU A 139 5.81 3.86 -7.55
CA LEU A 139 4.84 2.89 -7.03
C LEU A 139 3.41 3.45 -7.00
N ALA A 140 3.24 4.74 -6.66
CA ALA A 140 1.93 5.36 -6.69
C ALA A 140 1.33 5.39 -8.11
N ALA A 141 2.12 5.79 -9.12
CA ALA A 141 1.69 5.72 -10.52
C ALA A 141 1.39 4.27 -10.94
N TYR A 142 2.27 3.33 -10.61
CA TYR A 142 2.09 1.90 -10.89
C TYR A 142 0.74 1.38 -10.35
N PHE A 143 0.45 1.58 -9.05
CA PHE A 143 -0.80 1.11 -8.46
C PHE A 143 -2.04 1.83 -9.00
N ILE A 144 -1.93 3.10 -9.42
CA ILE A 144 -3.03 3.78 -10.11
C ILE A 144 -3.44 3.02 -11.37
N GLY A 145 -2.48 2.66 -12.22
CA GLY A 145 -2.74 1.91 -13.45
C GLY A 145 -3.19 0.48 -13.17
N GLN A 146 -2.47 -0.22 -12.30
CA GLN A 146 -2.70 -1.64 -12.01
C GLN A 146 -4.08 -1.93 -11.41
N LEU A 147 -4.64 -1.01 -10.61
CA LEU A 147 -5.92 -1.17 -9.93
C LEU A 147 -7.07 -0.43 -10.64
N GLY A 148 -6.81 0.19 -11.80
CA GLY A 148 -7.88 0.84 -12.57
C GLY A 148 -8.46 2.10 -11.92
N TYR A 149 -7.68 2.87 -11.15
CA TYR A 149 -8.17 4.10 -10.50
C TYR A 149 -8.35 5.24 -11.52
N LEU A 150 -9.47 5.21 -12.24
CA LEU A 150 -9.81 6.17 -13.30
C LEU A 150 -9.92 7.61 -12.80
N ASP A 151 -10.29 7.82 -11.55
CA ASP A 151 -10.35 9.14 -10.90
C ASP A 151 -8.98 9.83 -10.82
N ALA A 152 -7.89 9.06 -10.83
CA ALA A 152 -6.52 9.54 -10.82
C ALA A 152 -5.94 9.85 -12.22
N MET A 153 -6.63 9.44 -13.30
CA MET A 153 -6.15 9.62 -14.68
C MET A 153 -5.80 11.07 -15.04
N PRO A 154 -6.62 12.09 -14.70
CA PRO A 154 -6.26 13.49 -15.01
C PRO A 154 -5.01 13.99 -14.28
N VAL A 155 -4.63 13.37 -13.15
CA VAL A 155 -3.38 13.68 -12.46
C VAL A 155 -2.20 13.09 -13.22
N LEU A 156 -2.29 11.85 -13.68
CA LEU A 156 -1.26 11.21 -14.50
C LEU A 156 -1.00 11.99 -15.79
N GLU A 157 -2.04 12.38 -16.53
CA GLU A 157 -1.91 13.13 -17.79
C GLU A 157 -1.22 14.49 -17.60
N ARG A 158 -1.58 15.21 -16.53
CA ARG A 158 -0.90 16.47 -16.19
C ARG A 158 0.57 16.27 -15.83
N PHE A 159 0.89 15.15 -15.18
CA PHE A 159 2.27 14.81 -14.83
C PHE A 159 3.09 14.42 -16.06
N GLU A 160 2.52 13.63 -16.97
CA GLU A 160 3.09 13.27 -18.26
C GLU A 160 3.48 14.53 -19.04
N ALA A 161 2.52 15.41 -19.33
CA ALA A 161 2.76 16.63 -20.10
C ALA A 161 3.84 17.53 -19.47
N ARG A 162 3.86 17.64 -18.13
CA ARG A 162 4.86 18.44 -17.42
C ARG A 162 6.25 17.81 -17.41
N LEU A 163 6.35 16.48 -17.38
CA LEU A 163 7.62 15.76 -17.46
C LEU A 163 8.20 15.84 -18.88
N GLU A 164 7.36 15.67 -19.89
CA GLU A 164 7.74 15.83 -21.31
C GLU A 164 8.24 17.24 -21.61
N ALA A 165 7.52 18.28 -21.18
CA ALA A 165 7.94 19.66 -21.37
C ALA A 165 9.31 19.94 -20.73
N ARG A 166 9.57 19.36 -19.54
CA ARG A 166 10.88 19.47 -18.87
C ARG A 166 11.99 18.73 -19.60
N GLN A 167 11.73 17.51 -20.09
CA GLN A 167 12.72 16.76 -20.86
C GLN A 167 13.09 17.47 -22.16
N ASN A 168 12.10 17.98 -22.90
CA ASN A 168 12.36 18.69 -24.16
C ASN A 168 13.21 19.95 -23.93
N GLY A 169 12.85 20.79 -22.95
CA GLY A 169 13.63 21.99 -22.63
C GLY A 169 15.03 21.71 -22.05
N ARG A 170 15.26 20.54 -21.45
CA ARG A 170 16.59 20.15 -20.93
C ARG A 170 17.48 19.46 -21.95
N ASN A 171 16.90 18.73 -22.91
CA ASN A 171 17.64 18.18 -24.05
C ASN A 171 18.26 19.30 -24.89
N GLU A 172 17.58 20.44 -25.03
CA GLU A 172 18.13 21.66 -25.64
C GLU A 172 19.32 22.25 -24.87
N LEU A 173 19.43 21.94 -23.57
CA LEU A 173 20.48 22.42 -22.66
C LEU A 173 21.53 21.34 -22.32
N GLY A 174 21.45 20.15 -22.92
CA GLY A 174 22.47 19.09 -22.82
C GLY A 174 22.46 18.24 -21.53
N GLY A 175 21.35 18.17 -20.77
CA GLY A 175 21.27 17.37 -19.55
C GLY A 175 20.02 16.49 -19.49
N MET A 176 20.19 15.17 -19.32
CA MET A 176 19.09 14.22 -19.10
C MET A 176 18.96 13.93 -17.60
N ASP A 177 17.75 14.02 -17.07
CA ASP A 177 17.45 13.64 -15.69
C ASP A 177 16.79 12.26 -15.71
N GLU A 178 17.60 11.23 -15.41
CA GLU A 178 17.20 9.82 -15.44
C GLU A 178 15.97 9.56 -14.55
N ASP A 179 15.87 10.25 -13.42
CA ASP A 179 14.76 10.13 -12.47
C ASP A 179 13.43 10.61 -13.06
N ASP A 180 13.44 11.73 -13.79
CA ASP A 180 12.25 12.25 -14.49
C ASP A 180 11.85 11.31 -15.64
N ALA A 181 12.83 10.70 -16.35
CA ALA A 181 12.57 9.74 -17.42
C ALA A 181 11.94 8.45 -16.91
N ASP A 182 12.46 7.92 -15.81
CA ASP A 182 11.95 6.76 -15.12
C ASP A 182 10.50 6.96 -14.63
N LEU A 183 10.21 8.13 -14.07
CA LEU A 183 8.86 8.45 -13.61
C LEU A 183 7.90 8.62 -14.80
N LEU A 184 8.34 9.27 -15.88
CA LEU A 184 7.55 9.45 -17.10
C LEU A 184 7.20 8.09 -17.74
N SER A 185 8.17 7.18 -17.81
CA SER A 185 7.95 5.82 -18.31
C SER A 185 6.87 5.09 -17.50
N MET A 186 6.95 5.18 -16.16
CA MET A 186 5.95 4.57 -15.27
C MET A 186 4.56 5.18 -15.48
N ILE A 187 4.45 6.50 -15.56
CA ILE A 187 3.17 7.20 -15.80
C ILE A 187 2.54 6.77 -17.13
N ARG A 188 3.33 6.69 -18.21
CA ARG A 188 2.86 6.24 -19.52
C ARG A 188 2.34 4.82 -19.49
N SER A 189 3.06 3.91 -18.82
CA SER A 189 2.60 2.53 -18.64
C SER A 189 1.25 2.48 -17.92
N SER A 190 1.11 3.27 -16.85
CA SER A 190 -0.14 3.32 -16.08
C SER A 190 -1.29 3.92 -16.89
N LEU A 191 -1.04 4.98 -17.66
CA LEU A 191 -2.05 5.55 -18.56
C LEU A 191 -2.48 4.57 -19.66
N GLY A 192 -1.56 3.77 -20.18
CA GLY A 192 -1.88 2.68 -21.12
C GLY A 192 -2.90 1.71 -20.53
N LEU A 193 -2.66 1.23 -19.31
CA LEU A 193 -3.58 0.32 -18.60
C LEU A 193 -4.96 0.95 -18.34
N LEU A 194 -5.04 2.26 -18.07
CA LEU A 194 -6.31 2.93 -17.80
C LEU A 194 -7.13 3.22 -19.06
N ARG A 195 -6.48 3.39 -20.21
CA ARG A 195 -7.12 3.72 -21.49
C ARG A 195 -7.65 2.48 -22.21
N ASP A 196 -6.94 1.36 -22.05
CA ASP A 196 -7.31 0.05 -22.61
C ASP A 196 -7.48 -0.99 -21.47
N PRO A 197 -8.53 -0.87 -20.64
CA PRO A 197 -8.75 -1.69 -19.45
C PRO A 197 -9.08 -3.17 -19.75
#